data_AF-A0A0F2HDR8-F1
#
_entry.id   AF-A0A0F2HDR8-F1
#
_cell.length_a   1.000
_cell.length_b   1.000
_cell.length_c   1.000
_cell.angle_alpha   90.00
_cell.angle_beta   90.00
_cell.angle_gamma   90.00
#
_symmetry.space_group_name_H-M   'P 1'
#
loop_
_entity.id
_entity.type
_entity.pdbx_description
1 polymer ?
#
loop_
_entity_poly.entity_id
_entity_poly.type
_entity_poly.pdbx_seq_one_letter_code
_entity_poly.pdbx_strand_id
1 'polypeptide(L)'
;MLAIAREMAVSETAFLSLDTMNLRWFTPEIEVRLCGHGTLATAHILKEQGQYAQGETIEFHTLSGILTAELDRDAIHLSLPTPMLEMGTELRDDFLEALGIDASEVLDFATFDSKQLLILDEASKVTELTPDFSRLLTLKGRGIVVSARADDDIDFISRYFAPWVGVNEDPVTGSAHCALGVYWSRKLAKTRMKAYQASPRGGLVDVELIDPEMVRLSGQAVTTLRGRMMVKLSPEDE
;
A
#
# COMPACT_ATOMS: atom_id res chain seq x y z
N MET A 1 1.14 -9.35 -19.35
CA MET A 1 0.71 -8.64 -18.13
C MET A 1 1.44 -7.30 -17.96
N LEU A 2 2.78 -7.27 -17.85
CA LEU A 2 3.53 -6.02 -17.65
C LEU A 2 3.26 -4.96 -18.73
N ALA A 3 3.17 -5.34 -20.01
CA ALA A 3 2.82 -4.40 -21.08
C ALA A 3 1.45 -3.73 -20.89
N ILE A 4 0.46 -4.47 -20.37
CA ILE A 4 -0.86 -3.92 -20.03
C ILE A 4 -0.73 -2.96 -18.85
N ALA A 5 -0.02 -3.36 -17.79
CA ALA A 5 0.18 -2.49 -16.62
C ALA A 5 0.85 -1.16 -16.98
N ARG A 6 1.84 -1.20 -17.89
CA ARG A 6 2.49 -0.01 -18.44
C ARG A 6 1.51 0.88 -19.21
N GLU A 7 0.67 0.30 -20.06
CA GLU A 7 -0.34 1.03 -20.82
C GLU A 7 -1.40 1.67 -19.92
N MET A 8 -1.83 0.97 -18.87
CA MET A 8 -2.82 1.50 -17.93
C MET A 8 -2.29 2.68 -17.10
N ALA A 9 -0.98 2.76 -16.87
CA ALA A 9 -0.29 3.86 -16.19
C ALA A 9 -0.92 4.27 -14.83
N VAL A 10 -1.52 3.29 -14.13
CA VAL A 10 -2.00 3.43 -12.76
C VAL A 10 -0.97 2.89 -11.77
N SER A 11 -1.19 3.09 -10.47
CA SER A 11 -0.25 2.63 -9.44
C SER A 11 0.02 1.12 -9.56
N GLU A 12 -1.04 0.32 -9.70
CA GLU A 12 -0.96 -1.12 -9.93
C GLU A 12 -2.11 -1.62 -10.81
N THR A 13 -1.81 -2.59 -11.66
CA THR A 13 -2.79 -3.41 -12.36
C THR A 13 -2.77 -4.83 -11.79
N ALA A 14 -3.93 -5.29 -11.29
CA ALA A 14 -4.12 -6.62 -10.76
C ALA A 14 -4.60 -7.58 -11.87
N PHE A 15 -4.02 -8.78 -11.92
CA PHE A 15 -4.43 -9.86 -12.83
C PHE A 15 -4.80 -11.08 -11.99
N LEU A 16 -6.05 -11.51 -12.11
CA LEU A 16 -6.59 -12.70 -11.44
C LEU A 16 -6.84 -13.81 -12.46
N SER A 17 -6.35 -15.01 -12.16
CA SER A 17 -6.74 -16.25 -12.85
C SER A 17 -7.87 -16.91 -12.05
N LEU A 18 -9.09 -16.99 -12.62
CA LEU A 18 -10.27 -17.46 -11.90
C LEU A 18 -10.26 -18.96 -11.57
N ASP A 19 -9.51 -19.75 -12.33
CA ASP A 19 -9.39 -21.21 -12.16
C ASP A 19 -8.47 -21.60 -10.99
N THR A 20 -7.41 -20.82 -10.78
CA THR A 20 -6.35 -21.10 -9.79
C THR A 20 -6.34 -20.12 -8.63
N MET A 21 -7.15 -19.05 -8.70
CA MET A 21 -7.13 -17.90 -7.80
C MET A 21 -5.74 -17.26 -7.65
N ASN A 22 -4.88 -17.44 -8.66
CA ASN A 22 -3.58 -16.78 -8.72
C ASN A 22 -3.78 -15.29 -8.99
N LEU A 23 -3.32 -14.46 -8.06
CA LEU A 23 -3.40 -13.01 -8.12
C LEU A 23 -2.00 -12.40 -8.21
N ARG A 24 -1.79 -11.61 -9.25
CA ARG A 24 -0.51 -10.93 -9.53
C ARG A 24 -0.75 -9.44 -9.70
N TRP A 25 0.23 -8.63 -9.32
CA TRP A 25 0.15 -7.17 -9.44
C TRP A 25 1.39 -6.60 -10.08
N PHE A 26 1.17 -5.64 -10.95
CA PHE A 26 2.24 -4.97 -11.68
C PHE A 26 2.07 -3.47 -11.53
N THR A 27 3.14 -2.80 -11.13
CA THR A 27 3.28 -1.36 -11.43
C THR A 27 3.58 -1.20 -12.92
N PRO A 28 3.67 0.05 -13.44
CA PRO A 28 4.09 0.26 -14.83
C PRO A 28 5.46 -0.33 -15.19
N GLU A 29 6.31 -0.57 -14.19
CA GLU A 29 7.70 -1.00 -14.37
C GLU A 29 7.98 -2.43 -13.93
N ILE A 30 7.40 -2.91 -12.83
CA ILE A 30 7.75 -4.21 -12.24
C ILE A 30 6.54 -4.98 -11.71
N GLU A 31 6.69 -6.30 -11.59
CA GLU A 31 5.81 -7.11 -10.74
C GLU A 31 6.14 -6.86 -9.26
N VAL A 32 5.10 -6.69 -8.44
CA VAL A 32 5.24 -6.53 -6.98
C VAL A 32 4.71 -7.76 -6.26
N ARG A 33 5.34 -8.08 -5.12
CA ARG A 33 5.00 -9.26 -4.33
C ARG A 33 3.73 -9.09 -3.49
N LEU A 34 3.31 -7.85 -3.22
CA LEU A 34 2.18 -7.53 -2.36
C LEU A 34 1.54 -6.21 -2.80
N CYS A 35 0.22 -6.19 -2.95
CA CYS A 35 -0.56 -4.99 -3.26
C CYS A 35 -1.92 -5.06 -2.56
N GLY A 36 -2.08 -4.30 -1.45
CA GLY A 36 -3.30 -4.33 -0.64
C GLY A 36 -4.53 -3.84 -1.42
N HIS A 37 -4.48 -2.61 -1.95
CA HIS A 37 -5.61 -2.04 -2.70
C HIS A 37 -5.95 -2.80 -3.98
N GLY A 38 -4.98 -3.38 -4.68
CA GLY A 38 -5.23 -4.26 -5.82
C GLY A 38 -5.94 -5.56 -5.42
N THR A 39 -5.61 -6.12 -4.25
CA THR A 39 -6.32 -7.27 -3.67
C THR A 39 -7.75 -6.91 -3.29
N LEU A 40 -7.92 -5.77 -2.61
CA LEU A 40 -9.22 -5.24 -2.20
C LEU A 40 -10.12 -5.00 -3.40
N ALA A 41 -9.59 -4.35 -4.44
CA ALA A 41 -10.31 -4.09 -5.69
C ALA A 41 -10.71 -5.40 -6.39
N THR A 42 -9.83 -6.41 -6.39
CA THR A 42 -10.14 -7.72 -6.98
C THR A 42 -11.28 -8.41 -6.24
N ALA A 43 -11.24 -8.43 -4.90
CA ALA A 43 -12.30 -8.97 -4.06
C ALA A 43 -13.64 -8.24 -4.27
N HIS A 44 -13.60 -6.91 -4.40
CA HIS A 44 -14.77 -6.08 -4.72
C HIS A 44 -15.42 -6.49 -6.05
N ILE A 45 -14.61 -6.69 -7.10
CA ILE A 45 -15.13 -7.11 -8.41
C ILE A 45 -15.72 -8.52 -8.36
N LEU A 46 -15.11 -9.46 -7.63
CA LEU A 46 -15.65 -10.81 -7.46
C LEU A 46 -17.00 -10.81 -6.73
N LYS A 47 -17.13 -10.00 -5.67
CA LYS A 47 -18.40 -9.76 -4.95
C LYS A 47 -19.44 -9.11 -5.86
N GLU A 48 -19.08 -8.05 -6.59
CA GLU A 48 -19.97 -7.34 -7.52
C GLU A 48 -20.48 -8.25 -8.64
N GLN A 49 -19.66 -9.20 -9.11
CA GLN A 49 -20.04 -10.18 -10.12
C GLN A 49 -20.89 -11.34 -9.58
N GLY A 50 -21.17 -11.38 -8.26
CA GLY A 50 -21.92 -12.45 -7.62
C GLY A 50 -21.19 -13.79 -7.56
N GLN A 51 -19.86 -13.79 -7.71
CA GLN A 51 -19.04 -14.99 -7.54
C GLN A 51 -18.84 -15.33 -6.06
N TYR A 52 -18.90 -14.32 -5.20
CA TYR A 52 -18.85 -14.46 -3.75
C TYR A 52 -19.93 -13.59 -3.08
N ALA A 53 -20.46 -14.07 -1.97
CA ALA A 53 -21.48 -13.43 -1.16
C ALA A 53 -20.89 -12.68 0.05
N GLN A 54 -21.71 -11.82 0.65
CA GLN A 54 -21.37 -11.23 1.94
C GLN A 54 -21.17 -12.32 3.00
N GLY A 55 -20.13 -12.16 3.82
CA GLY A 55 -19.71 -13.10 4.85
C GLY A 55 -18.78 -14.20 4.35
N GLU A 56 -18.50 -14.27 3.05
CA GLU A 56 -17.51 -15.19 2.50
C GLU A 56 -16.09 -14.61 2.54
N THR A 57 -15.12 -15.53 2.57
CA THR A 57 -13.70 -15.21 2.50
C THR A 57 -13.13 -15.73 1.20
N ILE A 58 -12.43 -14.87 0.47
CA ILE A 58 -11.70 -15.22 -0.75
C ILE A 58 -10.24 -15.49 -0.39
N GLU A 59 -9.69 -16.59 -0.87
CA GLU A 59 -8.26 -16.89 -0.81
C GLU A 59 -7.61 -16.61 -2.16
N PHE A 60 -6.53 -15.81 -2.14
CA PHE A 60 -5.72 -15.53 -3.33
C PHE A 60 -4.35 -16.15 -3.18
N HIS A 61 -3.88 -16.82 -4.23
CA HIS A 61 -2.52 -17.36 -4.32
C HIS A 61 -1.58 -16.32 -4.91
N THR A 62 -0.52 -15.96 -4.18
CA THR A 62 0.33 -14.80 -4.51
C THR A 62 1.82 -15.11 -4.28
N LEU A 63 2.72 -14.24 -4.73
CA LEU A 63 4.16 -14.36 -4.46
C LEU A 63 4.54 -14.12 -2.97
N SER A 64 3.58 -13.67 -2.16
CA SER A 64 3.71 -13.51 -0.71
C SER A 64 2.96 -14.60 0.07
N GLY A 65 2.54 -15.69 -0.59
CA GLY A 65 1.71 -16.73 0.00
C GLY A 65 0.22 -16.47 -0.19
N ILE A 66 -0.59 -17.08 0.65
CA ILE A 66 -2.05 -16.94 0.60
C ILE A 66 -2.45 -15.64 1.30
N LEU A 67 -3.20 -14.80 0.60
CA LEU A 67 -3.85 -13.62 1.18
C LEU A 67 -5.35 -13.86 1.22
N THR A 68 -6.01 -13.41 2.30
CA THR A 68 -7.46 -13.54 2.45
C THR A 68 -8.16 -12.19 2.38
N ALA A 69 -9.35 -12.20 1.76
CA ALA A 69 -10.26 -11.05 1.73
C ALA A 69 -11.63 -11.49 2.24
N GLU A 70 -12.01 -11.02 3.42
CA GLU A 70 -13.33 -11.23 4.02
C GLU A 70 -14.29 -10.12 3.52
N LEU A 71 -15.43 -10.55 2.98
CA LEU A 71 -16.41 -9.67 2.35
C LEU A 71 -17.50 -9.27 3.35
N ASP A 72 -17.28 -8.20 4.10
CA ASP A 72 -18.34 -7.66 4.96
C ASP A 72 -19.34 -6.82 4.16
N ARG A 73 -20.41 -6.35 4.81
CA ARG A 73 -21.47 -5.52 4.22
C ARG A 73 -20.90 -4.24 3.61
N ASP A 74 -20.17 -3.49 4.43
CA ASP A 74 -19.77 -2.10 4.14
C ASP A 74 -18.26 -1.95 3.90
N ALA A 75 -17.47 -3.03 4.05
CA ALA A 75 -16.02 -3.03 3.86
C ALA A 75 -15.52 -4.40 3.37
N ILE A 76 -14.28 -4.42 2.91
CA ILE A 76 -13.52 -5.63 2.64
C ILE A 76 -12.34 -5.64 3.61
N HIS A 77 -12.16 -6.75 4.32
CA HIS A 77 -11.07 -6.92 5.28
C HIS A 77 -10.00 -7.82 4.69
N LEU A 78 -8.80 -7.28 4.50
CA LEU A 78 -7.64 -8.03 4.04
C LEU A 78 -6.77 -8.44 5.22
N SER A 79 -6.45 -9.73 5.32
CA SER A 79 -5.41 -10.19 6.25
C SER A 79 -4.08 -10.29 5.54
N LEU A 80 -3.10 -9.53 6.01
CA LEU A 80 -1.80 -9.33 5.39
C LEU A 80 -0.69 -9.61 6.41
N PRO A 81 0.47 -10.11 5.98
CA PRO A 81 1.60 -10.32 6.87
C PRO A 81 2.13 -8.98 7.41
N THR A 82 2.55 -8.97 8.67
CA THR A 82 3.31 -7.87 9.24
C THR A 82 4.75 -7.88 8.71
N PRO A 83 5.30 -6.73 8.31
CA PRO A 83 6.72 -6.65 8.00
C PRO A 83 7.54 -6.50 9.28
N MET A 84 8.78 -6.95 9.24
CA MET A 84 9.76 -6.65 10.29
C MET A 84 10.23 -5.20 10.15
N LEU A 85 10.09 -4.43 11.23
CA LEU A 85 10.65 -3.07 11.32
C LEU A 85 12.06 -3.11 11.88
N GLU A 86 13.02 -2.68 11.07
CA GLU A 86 14.42 -2.49 11.50
C GLU A 86 14.60 -1.06 12.03
N MET A 87 14.44 -0.92 13.35
CA MET A 87 14.67 0.33 14.08
C MET A 87 16.18 0.58 14.26
N GLY A 88 16.58 1.85 14.37
CA GLY A 88 17.99 2.21 14.64
C GLY A 88 18.92 2.00 13.45
N THR A 89 18.38 2.09 12.23
CA THR A 89 19.14 2.15 10.99
C THR A 89 19.88 3.49 10.87
N GLU A 90 20.50 3.80 9.73
CA GLU A 90 21.06 5.15 9.49
C GLU A 90 20.01 6.03 8.81
N LEU A 91 19.75 7.20 9.39
CA LEU A 91 18.90 8.22 8.77
C LEU A 91 19.60 8.74 7.50
N ARG A 92 18.87 8.76 6.40
CA ARG A 92 19.40 9.09 5.08
C ARG A 92 19.20 10.57 4.78
N ASP A 93 20.22 11.38 5.07
CA ASP A 93 20.20 12.84 4.82
C ASP A 93 19.86 13.18 3.37
N ASP A 94 20.33 12.37 2.42
CA ASP A 94 20.01 12.55 1.00
C ASP A 94 18.53 12.33 0.65
N PHE A 95 17.82 11.46 1.39
CA PHE A 95 16.37 11.35 1.32
C PHE A 95 15.67 12.52 2.00
N LEU A 96 16.14 12.96 3.17
CA LEU A 96 15.56 14.10 3.86
C LEU A 96 15.63 15.37 3.01
N GLU A 97 16.78 15.66 2.43
CA GLU A 97 16.96 16.80 1.54
C GLU A 97 16.06 16.72 0.29
N ALA A 98 15.86 15.51 -0.26
CA ALA A 98 14.99 15.32 -1.42
C ALA A 98 13.49 15.41 -1.06
N LEU A 99 13.13 15.14 0.19
CA LEU A 99 11.76 15.29 0.71
C LEU A 99 11.48 16.70 1.22
N GLY A 100 12.52 17.52 1.43
CA GLY A 100 12.40 18.82 2.08
C GLY A 100 12.15 18.73 3.58
N ILE A 101 12.64 17.67 4.23
CA ILE A 101 12.47 17.42 5.67
C ILE A 101 13.77 17.80 6.39
N ASP A 102 13.67 18.56 7.49
CA ASP A 102 14.81 18.78 8.37
C ASP A 102 14.96 17.60 9.36
N ALA A 103 16.21 17.18 9.62
CA ALA A 103 16.48 16.04 10.50
C ALA A 103 15.91 16.24 11.92
N SER A 104 15.76 17.48 12.38
CA SER A 104 15.15 17.80 13.68
C SER A 104 13.64 17.52 13.75
N GLU A 105 12.97 17.37 12.60
CA GLU A 105 11.55 17.07 12.50
C GLU A 105 11.27 15.56 12.58
N VAL A 106 12.30 14.73 12.43
CA VAL A 106 12.19 13.27 12.44
C VAL A 106 12.25 12.75 13.87
N LEU A 107 11.12 12.27 14.37
CA LEU A 107 11.01 11.65 15.71
C LEU A 107 11.51 10.21 15.74
N ASP A 108 11.33 9.48 14.65
CA ASP A 108 11.67 8.08 14.55
C ASP A 108 11.83 7.67 13.09
N PHE A 109 12.57 6.59 12.87
CA PHE A 109 12.76 6.07 11.52
C PHE A 109 13.09 4.57 11.56
N ALA A 110 12.73 3.89 10.48
CA ALA A 110 12.96 2.47 10.33
C ALA A 110 13.07 2.09 8.87
N THR A 111 13.47 0.84 8.62
CA THR A 111 13.33 0.23 7.29
C THR A 111 12.51 -1.05 7.36
N PHE A 112 11.87 -1.41 6.24
CA PHE A 112 11.09 -2.63 6.09
C PHE A 112 10.96 -2.98 4.61
N ASP A 113 11.10 -4.25 4.21
CA ASP A 113 10.96 -4.69 2.81
C ASP A 113 11.72 -3.80 1.78
N SER A 114 12.92 -3.35 2.12
CA SER A 114 13.74 -2.41 1.34
C SER A 114 13.16 -0.98 1.17
N LYS A 115 12.15 -0.61 1.96
CA LYS A 115 11.52 0.73 2.01
C LYS A 115 11.94 1.46 3.28
N GLN A 116 11.80 2.78 3.25
CA GLN A 116 12.05 3.66 4.39
C GLN A 116 10.74 4.01 5.09
N LEU A 117 10.79 4.18 6.41
CA LEU A 117 9.72 4.71 7.24
C LEU A 117 10.30 5.90 8.01
N LEU A 118 9.67 7.06 7.86
CA LEU A 118 10.01 8.29 8.59
C LEU A 118 8.79 8.75 9.39
N ILE A 119 9.00 9.06 10.66
CA ILE A 119 7.97 9.58 11.56
C ILE A 119 8.29 11.02 11.88
N LEU A 120 7.40 11.93 11.48
CA LEU A 120 7.50 13.34 11.79
C LEU A 120 6.74 13.67 13.09
N ASP A 121 7.11 14.80 13.68
CA ASP A 121 6.47 15.34 14.88
C ASP A 121 5.05 15.86 14.65
N GLU A 122 4.75 16.33 13.44
CA GLU A 122 3.48 17.00 13.12
C GLU A 122 2.84 16.49 11.81
N ALA A 123 1.51 16.37 11.83
CA ALA A 123 0.72 15.95 10.67
C ALA A 123 0.78 16.95 9.50
N SER A 124 0.75 18.25 9.78
CA SER A 124 0.85 19.31 8.77
C SER A 124 2.07 19.12 7.88
N LYS A 125 3.23 18.84 8.48
CA LYS A 125 4.50 18.60 7.76
C LYS A 125 4.41 17.44 6.78
N VAL A 126 3.72 16.35 7.13
CA VAL A 126 3.47 15.24 6.20
C VAL A 126 2.61 15.70 5.02
N THR A 127 1.53 16.42 5.28
CA THR A 127 0.62 16.88 4.22
C THR A 127 1.24 17.92 3.28
N GLU A 128 2.17 18.71 3.80
CA GLU A 128 2.81 19.81 3.07
C GLU A 128 4.04 19.40 2.26
N LEU A 129 4.51 18.14 2.37
CA LEU A 129 5.71 17.69 1.64
C LEU A 129 5.59 17.93 0.13
N THR A 130 6.64 18.47 -0.45
CA THR A 130 6.81 18.61 -1.91
C THR A 130 8.09 17.90 -2.35
N PRO A 131 8.08 16.56 -2.51
CA PRO A 131 9.28 15.81 -2.83
C PRO A 131 9.87 16.20 -4.19
N ASP A 132 11.19 16.32 -4.25
CA ASP A 132 11.93 16.37 -5.51
C ASP A 132 12.14 14.93 -6.03
N PHE A 133 11.18 14.47 -6.83
CA PHE A 133 11.24 13.14 -7.44
C PHE A 133 12.43 12.96 -8.38
N SER A 134 12.92 14.03 -9.02
CA SER A 134 14.10 13.95 -9.90
C SER A 134 15.33 13.64 -9.07
N ARG A 135 15.48 14.31 -7.93
CA ARG A 135 16.55 14.02 -6.97
C ARG A 135 16.41 12.61 -6.38
N LEU A 136 15.22 12.21 -5.94
CA LEU A 136 14.99 10.85 -5.43
C LEU A 136 15.42 9.76 -6.43
N LEU A 137 15.15 9.95 -7.72
CA LEU A 137 15.54 9.02 -8.78
C LEU A 137 17.06 8.92 -9.00
N THR A 138 17.85 9.90 -8.55
CA THR A 138 19.32 9.79 -8.55
C THR A 138 19.87 8.89 -7.45
N LEU A 139 19.05 8.59 -6.44
CA LEU A 139 19.40 7.80 -5.27
C LEU A 139 18.93 6.35 -5.43
N LYS A 140 19.57 5.42 -4.73
CA LYS A 140 19.10 4.04 -4.64
C LYS A 140 17.97 3.95 -3.61
N GLY A 141 16.75 3.61 -4.06
CA GLY A 141 15.60 3.43 -3.19
C GLY A 141 14.54 2.50 -3.79
N ARG A 142 13.46 2.29 -3.03
CA ARG A 142 12.31 1.48 -3.44
C ARG A 142 10.97 2.12 -3.11
N GLY A 143 10.89 2.74 -1.94
CA GLY A 143 9.73 3.48 -1.46
C GLY A 143 10.02 4.12 -0.11
N ILE A 144 9.34 5.22 0.19
CA ILE A 144 9.45 5.97 1.44
C ILE A 144 8.04 6.24 1.94
N VAL A 145 7.69 5.71 3.11
CA VAL A 145 6.51 6.14 3.86
C VAL A 145 6.91 7.23 4.84
N VAL A 146 6.19 8.34 4.82
CA VAL A 146 6.29 9.39 5.83
C VAL A 146 4.98 9.45 6.58
N SER A 147 5.04 9.45 7.91
CA SER A 147 3.85 9.40 8.76
C SER A 147 4.02 10.30 9.97
N ALA A 148 2.91 10.72 10.56
CA ALA A 148 2.88 11.44 11.82
C ALA A 148 1.60 11.06 12.57
N ARG A 149 1.62 11.33 13.87
CA ARG A 149 0.41 11.20 14.68
C ARG A 149 -0.62 12.21 14.18
N ALA A 150 -1.87 11.77 14.09
CA ALA A 150 -2.98 12.63 13.72
C ALA A 150 -3.81 13.00 14.96
N ASP A 151 -4.72 13.94 14.77
CA ASP A 151 -5.69 14.39 15.76
C ASP A 151 -7.10 13.89 15.41
N ASP A 152 -8.04 14.15 16.33
CA ASP A 152 -9.46 13.81 16.20
C ASP A 152 -9.73 12.30 16.03
N ASP A 153 -10.51 11.94 15.00
CA ASP A 153 -10.99 10.58 14.72
C ASP A 153 -9.97 9.74 13.93
N ILE A 154 -8.79 10.28 13.61
CA ILE A 154 -7.72 9.59 12.88
C ILE A 154 -6.53 9.42 13.84
N ASP A 155 -6.00 8.21 13.96
CA ASP A 155 -4.88 7.92 14.85
C ASP A 155 -3.54 8.35 14.23
N PHE A 156 -3.37 8.16 12.92
CA PHE A 156 -2.17 8.59 12.20
C PHE A 156 -2.46 8.90 10.73
N ILE A 157 -1.64 9.78 10.15
CA ILE A 157 -1.64 10.03 8.71
C ILE A 157 -0.36 9.52 8.05
N SER A 158 -0.39 9.33 6.74
CA SER A 158 0.79 8.99 5.97
C SER A 158 0.78 9.55 4.55
N ARG A 159 1.95 9.57 3.91
CA ARG A 159 2.12 9.65 2.45
C ARG A 159 3.17 8.63 2.02
N TYR A 160 3.09 8.17 0.78
CA TYR A 160 3.98 7.13 0.27
C TYR A 160 4.55 7.50 -1.09
N PHE A 161 5.88 7.62 -1.16
CA PHE A 161 6.62 8.01 -2.36
C PHE A 161 7.39 6.83 -2.92
N ALA A 162 7.21 6.51 -4.21
CA ALA A 162 7.83 5.33 -4.82
C ALA A 162 8.30 5.54 -6.28
N PRO A 163 9.00 6.64 -6.59
CA PRO A 163 9.35 6.99 -7.98
C PRO A 163 10.13 5.87 -8.70
N TRP A 164 10.90 5.05 -7.97
CA TRP A 164 11.66 3.91 -8.50
C TRP A 164 10.83 2.78 -9.12
N VAL A 165 9.50 2.79 -8.98
CA VAL A 165 8.62 1.81 -9.63
C VAL A 165 7.59 2.41 -10.58
N GLY A 166 7.88 3.60 -11.08
CA GLY A 166 7.06 4.28 -12.09
C GLY A 166 5.89 5.05 -11.50
N VAL A 167 5.83 5.21 -10.18
CA VAL A 167 4.75 5.92 -9.47
C VAL A 167 5.37 6.87 -8.45
N ASN A 168 5.35 8.17 -8.73
CA ASN A 168 5.96 9.16 -7.83
C ASN A 168 5.35 9.10 -6.43
N GLU A 169 4.01 9.17 -6.34
CA GLU A 169 3.25 9.06 -5.10
C GLU A 169 2.09 8.09 -5.29
N ASP A 170 2.01 7.08 -4.42
CA ASP A 170 0.94 6.09 -4.42
C ASP A 170 -0.27 6.63 -3.64
N PRO A 171 -1.50 6.56 -4.16
CA PRO A 171 -2.67 7.13 -3.47
C PRO A 171 -2.95 6.53 -2.09
N VAL A 172 -2.89 5.19 -1.97
CA VAL A 172 -3.16 4.44 -0.73
C VAL A 172 -2.35 3.14 -0.75
N THR A 173 -1.46 2.94 0.22
CA THR A 173 -0.45 1.87 0.14
C THR A 173 -0.62 0.85 1.26
N GLY A 174 -1.20 -0.31 0.95
CA GLY A 174 -1.45 -1.36 1.95
C GLY A 174 -0.18 -1.85 2.67
N SER A 175 0.91 -2.09 1.93
CA SER A 175 2.16 -2.56 2.55
C SER A 175 2.77 -1.56 3.54
N ALA A 176 2.58 -0.25 3.29
CA ALA A 176 2.99 0.79 4.22
C ALA A 176 2.11 0.78 5.48
N HIS A 177 0.80 0.56 5.35
CA HIS A 177 -0.11 0.44 6.49
C HIS A 177 0.15 -0.81 7.34
N CYS A 178 0.65 -1.90 6.77
CA CYS A 178 1.12 -3.04 7.58
C CYS A 178 2.30 -2.63 8.48
N ALA A 179 3.28 -1.91 7.94
CA ALA A 179 4.42 -1.39 8.70
C ALA A 179 4.00 -0.35 9.75
N LEU A 180 3.16 0.61 9.35
CA LEU A 180 2.63 1.65 10.23
C LEU A 180 1.73 1.07 11.32
N GLY A 181 0.96 0.03 11.04
CA GLY A 181 0.16 -0.69 12.04
C GLY A 181 1.03 -1.24 13.17
N VAL A 182 2.16 -1.88 12.83
CA VAL A 182 3.13 -2.35 13.84
C VAL A 182 3.73 -1.18 14.64
N TYR A 183 4.14 -0.12 13.95
CA TYR A 183 4.76 1.05 14.59
C TYR A 183 3.80 1.77 15.54
N TRP A 184 2.66 2.21 15.02
CA TRP A 184 1.67 3.00 15.77
C TRP A 184 0.97 2.19 16.84
N SER A 185 0.78 0.88 16.65
CA SER A 185 0.23 0.03 17.70
C SER A 185 1.06 0.10 18.98
N ARG A 186 2.40 0.04 18.85
CA ARG A 186 3.33 0.15 19.97
C ARG A 186 3.35 1.57 20.55
N LYS A 187 3.36 2.60 19.71
CA LYS A 187 3.44 4.00 20.17
C LYS A 187 2.16 4.49 20.84
N LEU A 188 1.00 4.04 20.39
CA LEU A 188 -0.31 4.44 20.89
C LEU A 188 -0.89 3.46 21.92
N ALA A 189 -0.27 2.29 22.10
CA ALA A 189 -0.81 1.19 22.90
C ALA A 189 -2.24 0.78 22.46
N LYS A 190 -2.47 0.71 21.14
CA LYS A 190 -3.74 0.34 20.50
C LYS A 190 -3.53 -0.79 19.50
N THR A 191 -4.50 -1.68 19.34
CA THR A 191 -4.47 -2.70 18.27
C THR A 191 -5.32 -2.29 17.08
N ARG A 192 -6.39 -1.51 17.29
CA ARG A 192 -7.26 -0.95 16.25
C ARG A 192 -7.02 0.54 16.11
N MET A 193 -6.79 0.98 14.89
CA MET A 193 -6.45 2.36 14.55
C MET A 193 -7.14 2.77 13.25
N LYS A 194 -7.47 4.05 13.14
CA LYS A 194 -7.90 4.68 11.88
C LYS A 194 -6.74 5.44 11.27
N ALA A 195 -6.46 5.17 10.00
CA ALA A 195 -5.39 5.81 9.27
C ALA A 195 -5.93 6.60 8.08
N TYR A 196 -5.22 7.67 7.72
CA TYR A 196 -5.48 8.42 6.49
C TYR A 196 -4.20 8.61 5.67
N GLN A 197 -4.18 8.08 4.45
CA GLN A 197 -3.09 8.38 3.50
C GLN A 197 -3.42 9.69 2.77
N ALA A 198 -2.74 10.76 3.14
CA ALA A 198 -2.95 12.12 2.67
C ALA A 198 -2.28 12.41 1.32
N SER A 199 -2.44 11.48 0.37
CA SER A 199 -2.13 11.75 -1.04
C SER A 199 -3.15 12.75 -1.62
N PRO A 200 -2.93 13.33 -2.81
CA PRO A 200 -3.91 14.20 -3.45
C PRO A 200 -5.31 13.58 -3.64
N ARG A 201 -5.40 12.24 -3.68
CA ARG A 201 -6.67 11.51 -3.76
C ARG A 201 -7.27 11.19 -2.38
N GLY A 202 -6.42 11.04 -1.37
CA GLY A 202 -6.81 10.61 -0.04
C GLY A 202 -7.21 9.15 0.04
N GLY A 203 -7.13 8.57 1.23
CA GLY A 203 -7.73 7.27 1.52
C GLY A 203 -7.78 6.96 3.00
N LEU A 204 -8.95 6.56 3.47
CA LEU A 204 -9.14 6.03 4.82
C LEU A 204 -8.85 4.54 4.83
N VAL A 205 -8.11 4.10 5.85
CA VAL A 205 -7.78 2.69 6.06
C VAL A 205 -7.98 2.37 7.54
N ASP A 206 -8.85 1.40 7.84
CA ASP A 206 -8.90 0.84 9.19
C ASP A 206 -7.78 -0.20 9.34
N VAL A 207 -6.97 -0.05 10.37
CA VAL A 207 -5.80 -0.91 10.63
C VAL A 207 -6.00 -1.63 11.95
N GLU A 208 -5.95 -2.96 11.91
CA GLU A 208 -5.98 -3.81 13.10
C GLU A 208 -4.73 -4.69 13.14
N LEU A 209 -3.86 -4.48 14.13
CA LEU A 209 -2.80 -5.44 14.46
C LEU A 209 -3.45 -6.61 15.22
N ILE A 210 -3.70 -7.71 14.52
CA ILE A 210 -4.33 -8.91 15.09
C ILE A 210 -3.35 -9.57 16.06
N ASP A 211 -2.13 -9.78 15.59
CA ASP A 211 -1.03 -10.41 16.32
C ASP A 211 0.31 -9.97 15.72
N PRO A 212 1.47 -10.41 16.24
CA PRO A 212 2.77 -10.00 15.73
C PRO A 212 3.05 -10.36 14.27
N GLU A 213 2.34 -11.33 13.68
CA GLU A 213 2.55 -11.85 12.32
C GLU A 213 1.49 -11.34 11.32
N MET A 214 0.37 -10.81 11.82
CA MET A 214 -0.77 -10.45 10.97
C MET A 214 -1.39 -9.08 11.29
N VAL A 215 -1.55 -8.29 10.22
CA VAL A 215 -2.35 -7.06 10.21
C VAL A 215 -3.58 -7.27 9.34
N ARG A 216 -4.74 -6.81 9.82
CA ARG A 216 -5.93 -6.64 9.00
C ARG A 216 -6.04 -5.19 8.55
N LEU A 217 -6.17 -4.99 7.24
CA LEU A 217 -6.50 -3.71 6.64
C LEU A 217 -7.92 -3.75 6.10
N SER A 218 -8.72 -2.73 6.39
CA SER A 218 -10.09 -2.64 5.91
C SER A 218 -10.32 -1.36 5.13
N GLY A 219 -11.10 -1.48 4.06
CA GLY A 219 -11.45 -0.36 3.22
C GLY A 219 -12.65 -0.65 2.32
N GLN A 220 -13.08 0.39 1.62
CA GLN A 220 -14.14 0.34 0.64
C GLN A 220 -13.58 0.39 -0.77
N ALA A 221 -14.36 -0.11 -1.74
CA ALA A 221 -14.05 0.01 -3.15
C ALA A 221 -15.31 0.42 -3.93
N VAL A 222 -15.06 1.07 -5.07
CA VAL A 222 -16.08 1.46 -6.03
C VAL A 222 -15.58 1.19 -7.44
N THR A 223 -16.44 0.59 -8.27
CA THR A 223 -16.16 0.36 -9.68
C THR A 223 -16.38 1.67 -10.44
N THR A 224 -15.31 2.27 -10.96
CA THR A 224 -15.38 3.55 -11.70
C THR A 224 -15.53 3.36 -13.21
N LEU A 225 -14.94 2.29 -13.76
CA LEU A 225 -15.01 1.94 -15.18
C LEU A 225 -15.02 0.42 -15.34
N ARG A 226 -15.82 -0.08 -16.28
CA ARG A 226 -15.91 -1.50 -16.63
C ARG A 226 -15.91 -1.67 -18.15
N GLY A 227 -15.13 -2.63 -18.65
CA GLY A 227 -15.03 -2.88 -20.08
C GLY A 227 -14.36 -4.22 -20.41
N ARG A 228 -14.04 -4.39 -21.70
CA ARG A 228 -13.26 -5.53 -22.23
C ARG A 228 -12.04 -4.99 -22.95
N MET A 229 -10.88 -5.57 -22.69
CA MET A 229 -9.63 -5.22 -23.36
C MET A 229 -9.33 -6.26 -24.44
N MET A 230 -9.02 -5.81 -25.66
CA MET A 230 -8.55 -6.68 -26.73
C MET A 230 -7.04 -6.85 -26.59
N VAL A 231 -6.58 -8.08 -26.39
CA VAL A 231 -5.16 -8.40 -26.28
C VAL A 231 -4.71 -9.22 -27.49
N LYS A 232 -3.54 -8.90 -28.05
CA LYS A 232 -2.88 -9.76 -29.04
C LYS A 232 -1.96 -10.71 -28.27
N LEU A 233 -2.23 -12.01 -28.32
CA LEU A 233 -1.30 -13.02 -27.82
C LEU A 233 -0.18 -13.22 -28.84
N SER A 234 1.07 -13.27 -28.39
CA SER A 234 2.18 -13.66 -29.27
C SER A 234 2.07 -15.16 -29.54
N PRO A 235 2.44 -15.67 -30.73
CA PRO A 235 2.53 -17.10 -31.00
C PRO A 235 3.49 -17.86 -30.06
N GLU A 236 4.34 -17.14 -29.31
CA GLU A 236 5.28 -17.68 -28.34
C GLU A 236 4.68 -17.84 -26.92
N ASP A 237 3.42 -17.42 -26.70
CA ASP A 237 2.72 -17.46 -25.41
C ASP A 237 1.74 -18.67 -25.26
N GLU A 238 1.72 -19.61 -26.22
CA GLU A 238 1.02 -20.92 -26.14
C GLU A 238 1.95 -22.04 -25.67
#